data_AF-A0A0V8CX08-F1
#
_entry.id   AF-A0A0V8CX08-F1
#
_cell.length_a   1.000
_cell.length_b   1.000
_cell.length_c   1.000
_cell.angle_alpha   90.00
_cell.angle_beta   90.00
_cell.angle_gamma   90.00
#
_symmetry.space_group_name_H-M   'P 1'
#
loop_
_entity.id
_entity.type
_entity.pdbx_description
1 polymer ?
#
loop_
_entity_poly.entity_id
_entity_poly.type
_entity_poly.pdbx_seq_one_letter_code
_entity_poly.pdbx_strand_id
1 'polypeptide(L)' 'MFTKKFIKDLTERAIKTLCQSLIAVGLAGATDLMSVDWLNALSVAGLATVVSILTSVVSAIPGDETASLVNNKKEGE' A
#
# COMPACT_ATOMS: atom_id res chain seq x y z
N MET A 1 11.40 -13.69 5.54
CA MET A 1 10.45 -13.42 6.64
C MET A 1 10.88 -12.15 7.37
N PHE A 2 10.07 -11.09 7.30
CA PHE A 2 10.25 -9.76 7.93
C PHE A 2 11.71 -9.29 8.13
N THR A 3 12.51 -9.24 7.07
CA THR A 3 13.83 -8.62 7.11
C THR A 3 13.72 -7.12 7.38
N LYS A 4 14.72 -6.50 8.00
CA LYS A 4 14.76 -5.03 8.21
C LYS A 4 14.50 -4.24 6.92
N LYS A 5 14.93 -4.77 5.78
CA LYS A 5 14.64 -4.24 4.43
C LYS A 5 13.13 -4.25 4.12
N PHE A 6 12.44 -5.36 4.39
CA PHE A 6 10.99 -5.48 4.18
C PHE A 6 10.20 -4.48 5.05
N ILE A 7 10.56 -4.31 6.32
CA ILE A 7 9.92 -3.33 7.21
C ILE A 7 10.18 -1.90 6.70
N LYS A 8 11.38 -1.61 6.20
CA LYS A 8 11.71 -0.30 5.62
C LYS A 8 10.88 -0.03 4.36
N ASP A 9 10.82 -0.98 3.44
CA ASP A 9 10.03 -0.87 2.20
C ASP A 9 8.52 -0.78 2.49
N LEU A 10 8.02 -1.54 3.47
CA LEU A 10 6.65 -1.46 3.97
C LEU A 10 6.32 -0.07 4.50
N THR A 11 7.21 0.48 5.34
CA THR A 11 7.01 1.79 5.97
C THR A 11 7.02 2.91 4.94
N GLU A 12 7.96 2.85 3.99
CA GLU A 12 8.02 3.80 2.87
C GLU A 12 6.73 3.77 2.04
N ARG A 13 6.21 2.58 1.73
CA ARG A 13 4.93 2.42 1.02
C ARG A 13 3.74 2.92 1.84
N ALA A 14 3.70 2.62 3.14
CA ALA A 14 2.63 3.06 4.02
C ALA A 14 2.56 4.59 4.12
N ILE A 15 3.71 5.25 4.29
CA ILE A 15 3.81 6.72 4.33
C ILE A 15 3.43 7.32 2.98
N LYS A 16 3.93 6.76 1.88
CA LYS A 16 3.61 7.24 0.54
C LYS A 16 2.10 7.14 0.25
N THR A 17 1.47 6.02 0.63
CA THR A 17 0.01 5.87 0.54
C THR A 17 -0.70 6.87 1.42
N LEU A 18 -0.27 7.08 2.67
CA LEU A 18 -0.88 8.05 3.59
C LEU A 18 -0.90 9.45 2.97
N CYS A 19 0.27 9.94 2.54
CA CYS A 19 0.39 11.26 1.94
C CYS A 19 -0.44 11.39 0.65
N GLN A 20 -0.36 10.39 -0.23
CA GLN A 20 -1.07 10.43 -1.50
C GLN A 20 -2.60 10.40 -1.31
N SER A 21 -3.09 9.58 -0.38
CA SER A 21 -4.53 9.50 -0.04
C SER A 21 -5.01 10.76 0.66
N LEU A 22 -4.21 11.33 1.57
CA LEU A 22 -4.55 12.56 2.29
C LEU A 22 -4.64 13.75 1.33
N ILE A 23 -3.73 13.86 0.37
CA ILE A 23 -3.79 14.90 -0.66
C ILE A 23 -4.99 14.67 -1.58
N ALA A 24 -5.21 13.43 -2.03
CA ALA A 24 -6.29 13.11 -2.96
C ALA A 24 -7.67 13.43 -2.36
N VAL A 25 -7.90 13.08 -1.10
CA VAL A 25 -9.19 13.28 -0.42
C VAL A 25 -9.29 14.68 0.18
N GLY A 26 -8.19 15.20 0.74
CA GLY A 26 -8.16 16.55 1.31
C GLY A 26 -8.36 17.65 0.27
N LEU A 27 -7.80 17.48 -0.94
CA LEU A 27 -8.01 18.43 -2.02
C LEU A 27 -9.26 18.13 -2.87
N ALA A 28 -9.93 17.00 -2.65
CA ALA A 28 -11.14 16.68 -3.37
C ALA A 28 -12.27 17.65 -3.00
N GLY A 29 -12.53 18.60 -3.89
CA GLY A 29 -13.58 19.61 -3.71
C GLY A 29 -13.18 20.79 -2.83
N ALA A 30 -11.94 20.86 -2.36
CA ALA A 30 -11.44 22.03 -1.63
C ALA A 30 -11.04 23.14 -2.62
N THR A 31 -11.56 24.34 -2.38
CA THR A 31 -11.15 25.56 -3.10
C THR A 31 -9.99 26.28 -2.41
N ASP A 32 -9.86 26.08 -1.09
CA ASP A 32 -8.94 26.79 -0.20
C ASP A 32 -8.53 25.86 0.95
N LEU A 33 -7.42 26.15 1.65
CA LEU A 33 -6.91 25.29 2.73
C LEU A 33 -7.88 25.12 3.92
N MET A 34 -8.78 26.08 4.13
CA MET A 34 -9.78 26.04 5.20
C MET A 34 -11.06 25.30 4.81
N SER A 35 -11.32 25.10 3.50
CA SER A 35 -12.46 24.31 3.03
C SER A 35 -12.16 22.81 2.95
N VAL A 36 -10.91 22.42 3.20
CA VAL A 36 -10.49 21.02 3.33
C VAL A 36 -11.13 20.40 4.57
N ASP A 37 -11.88 19.31 4.37
CA ASP A 37 -12.32 18.46 5.47
C ASP A 37 -11.16 17.57 5.93
N TRP A 38 -10.33 18.14 6.81
CA TRP A 38 -9.16 17.47 7.37
C TRP A 38 -9.51 16.19 8.13
N LEU A 39 -10.70 16.14 8.75
CA LEU A 39 -11.11 14.98 9.53
C LEU A 39 -11.45 13.80 8.62
N ASN A 40 -12.23 14.05 7.55
CA ASN A 40 -12.49 13.03 6.54
C ASN A 40 -11.22 12.63 5.79
N ALA A 41 -10.37 13.59 5.40
CA ALA A 41 -9.12 13.31 4.71
C ALA A 41 -8.19 12.40 5.52
N LEU A 42 -8.06 12.66 6.82
CA LEU A 42 -7.21 11.86 7.72
C LEU A 42 -7.83 10.48 8.01
N SER A 43 -9.16 10.38 8.11
CA SER A 43 -9.89 9.12 8.24
C SER A 43 -9.67 8.21 7.02
N VAL A 44 -9.86 8.74 5.80
CA VAL A 44 -9.68 7.97 4.56
C VAL A 44 -8.21 7.62 4.34
N ALA A 45 -7.29 8.56 4.60
CA ALA A 45 -5.85 8.28 4.53
C ALA A 45 -5.43 7.17 5.52
N GLY A 46 -5.94 7.21 6.76
CA GLY A 46 -5.70 6.17 7.76
C GLY A 46 -6.18 4.79 7.30
N LEU A 47 -7.40 4.71 6.75
CA LEU A 47 -7.93 3.48 6.15
C LEU A 47 -7.05 2.97 5.00
N ALA A 48 -6.65 3.85 4.09
CA ALA A 48 -5.79 3.49 2.96
C ALA A 48 -4.40 2.99 3.43
N THR A 49 -3.84 3.60 4.46
CA THR A 49 -2.57 3.14 5.07
C THR A 49 -2.73 1.76 5.71
N VAL A 50 -3.82 1.51 6.44
CA VAL A 50 -4.11 0.18 7.02
C VAL A 50 -4.24 -0.88 5.92
N VAL A 51 -4.96 -0.57 4.85
CA VAL A 51 -5.08 -1.47 3.69
C VAL A 51 -3.73 -1.73 3.03
N SER A 52 -2.87 -0.71 2.90
CA SER A 52 -1.51 -0.84 2.35
C SER A 52 -0.63 -1.76 3.21
N ILE A 53 -0.71 -1.62 4.53
CA ILE A 53 0.01 -2.47 5.48
C ILE A 53 -0.49 -3.92 5.36
N LEU A 54 -1.81 -4.14 5.40
CA LEU A 54 -2.43 -5.46 5.26
C LEU A 54 -2.04 -6.13 3.94
N THR A 55 -2.09 -5.40 2.83
CA THR A 55 -1.73 -5.92 1.50
C THR A 55 -0.27 -6.33 1.42
N SER A 56 0.62 -5.54 2.02
CA SER A 56 2.04 -5.85 2.07
C SER A 56 2.33 -7.06 2.98
N VAL A 57 1.60 -7.20 4.09
CA VAL A 57 1.65 -8.40 4.94
C VAL A 57 1.18 -9.64 4.17
N VAL A 58 0.07 -9.55 3.43
CA VAL A 58 -0.40 -10.64 2.55
C VAL A 58 0.63 -10.97 1.48
N SER A 59 1.27 -9.96 0.88
CA SER A 59 2.33 -10.14 -0.12
C SER A 59 3.64 -10.69 0.47
N ALA A 60 3.79 -10.65 1.79
CA ALA A 60 4.94 -11.18 2.52
C ALA A 60 4.73 -12.62 3.02
N ILE A 61 3.50 -13.14 2.90
CA ILE A 61 3.24 -14.56 3.07
C ILE A 61 3.99 -15.25 1.92
N PRO A 62 4.97 -16.11 2.20
CA PRO A 62 5.56 -16.95 1.17
C PRO A 62 4.49 -17.96 0.73
N GLY A 63 3.62 -17.52 -0.18
CA GLY A 63 3.04 -18.42 -1.15
C GLY A 63 4.14 -18.78 -2.15
N ASP A 64 4.22 -20.05 -2.49
CA ASP A 64 5.07 -20.61 -3.52
C ASP A 64 5.33 -19.64 -4.69
N GLU A 65 6.53 -19.77 -5.25
CA GLU A 65 7.11 -19.05 -6.39
C GLU A 65 6.32 -19.14 -7.71
N THR A 66 4.99 -19.01 -7.72
CA THR A 66 4.22 -19.12 -8.96
C THR A 66 3.16 -18.03 -9.05
N ALA A 67 3.38 -17.13 -10.00
CA ALA A 67 2.26 -16.76 -10.86
C ALA A 67 1.61 -18.08 -11.30
N SER A 68 0.35 -18.32 -10.97
CA SER A 68 -0.37 -19.56 -11.28
C SER A 68 -0.54 -19.84 -12.79
N LEU A 69 0.17 -19.12 -13.66
CA LEU A 69 0.22 -19.30 -15.12
C LEU A 69 1.64 -19.55 -15.69
N VAL A 70 2.69 -19.71 -14.88
CA VAL A 70 3.96 -20.28 -15.37
C VAL A 70 4.12 -21.69 -14.80
N ASN A 71 3.30 -22.60 -15.32
CA ASN A 71 3.70 -23.98 -15.46
C ASN A 71 4.55 -24.07 -16.72
N ASN A 72 5.87 -24.20 -16.58
CA ASN A 72 6.63 -24.95 -17.56
C ASN A 72 7.79 -25.67 -16.87
N LYS A 73 7.41 -26.69 -16.11
CA LYS A 73 8.23 -27.89 -16.02
C LYS A 73 8.30 -28.48 -17.42
N LYS A 74 9.47 -28.37 -18.08
CA LYS A 74 10.11 -29.23 -19.12
C LYS A 74 11.19 -28.35 -19.79
N GLU A 75 12.43 -28.73 -20.05
CA GLU A 75 13.14 -30.01 -20.03
C GLU A 75 14.62 -29.64 -19.92
N GLY A 76 15.41 -30.42 -19.18
CA GLY A 76 16.84 -30.41 -19.38
C GLY A 76 17.15 -31.25 -20.61
N GLU A 77 17.84 -30.65 -21.58
CA GLU A 77 18.84 -31.27 -22.46
C GLU A 77 19.89 -30.21 -22.79
#